data_AF-A0A4E0R4T4-F1
#
_entry.id   AF-A0A4E0R4T4-F1
#
_cell.length_a   1.000
_cell.length_b   1.000
_cell.length_c   1.000
_cell.angle_alpha   90.00
_cell.angle_beta   90.00
_cell.angle_gamma   90.00
#
_symmetry.space_group_name_H-M   'P 1'
#
loop_
_entity.id
_entity.type
_entity.pdbx_description
1 polymer ?
#
loop_
_entity_poly.entity_id
_entity_poly.type
_entity_poly.pdbx_seq_one_letter_code
_entity_poly.pdbx_strand_id
1 'polypeptide(L)'
;MMLRVISLFSLFSLLLLLFSSIWAIPPLLEETLSVEDDLRVHHHEKTGATWIARTKENPLSNRLFQARLGTRLEGAERRNAARPTIKHDLSTVQLPVSFDSRDVWGHCATVSQIRDQSSCGSCWAFGAVEAISDRICIHSCGDIMVEISALDLLSCCDSCGDGCNGGWPGLAWDYWKNFGLVSGGSKENPNGCSNYPFPSCTHRGKGTRPPCRHKRYLTPDCVRECARGYNKTYDSDRHYATDEKYHRVTCYTMRSFVLLFSLSLLSSSAWAAPSNVEEKPTAENDLQVHRHEKTGATWKAKPTGSLQSNKLFLARLGTRMEGVVGRNAARPTIEHDLSKIQLPVSFDSRKKWNNCSTMSQIRDQSSCGSCWAFGAVEAISDRICIHSCEGTIVEISALDLLSCCDSCGDGCNGGWPGLAWDYWKNSGLVSGGSKENPNGCSNYPFPSCTHRGKGSRPPCRHEIYRTPDCVQECAEGYNKNYTDDLHYAYISYNVPSDEQQIMAEIMLNGPVEASFDVCEDFRTYESGIYFHSWGKVVGGHAIKMLGWGEENGVPYWLLANSWNEDWGEHGYFRILRGVNECGIESEVVAGLPKTDEHYD
;
A
#
# COMPACT_ATOMS: atom_id res chain seq x y z
N MET A 1 82.87 45.04 2.67
CA MET A 1 82.70 44.35 3.98
C MET A 1 81.80 43.14 3.71
N MET A 2 82.17 41.87 3.93
CA MET A 2 82.68 41.20 5.15
C MET A 2 81.72 41.35 6.34
N LEU A 3 81.35 40.29 7.09
CA LEU A 3 81.85 38.90 7.15
C LEU A 3 80.77 37.90 7.68
N ARG A 4 81.11 36.59 7.78
CA ARG A 4 80.37 35.51 8.51
C ARG A 4 80.91 35.40 9.96
N VAL A 5 80.49 34.58 10.94
CA VAL A 5 79.70 33.33 11.17
C VAL A 5 78.94 33.48 12.54
N ILE A 6 78.31 32.57 13.32
CA ILE A 6 78.09 31.09 13.55
C ILE A 6 76.62 31.01 14.12
N SER A 7 75.66 30.08 13.88
CA SER A 7 75.48 28.59 13.85
C SER A 7 75.21 27.88 15.20
N LEU A 8 74.15 27.04 15.24
CA LEU A 8 73.83 25.93 16.19
C LEU A 8 73.62 26.26 17.70
N PHE A 9 72.47 25.99 18.36
CA PHE A 9 71.72 24.74 18.67
C PHE A 9 72.02 24.13 20.06
N SER A 10 71.02 24.15 20.96
CA SER A 10 70.78 23.14 22.00
C SER A 10 69.24 23.00 22.14
N LEU A 11 68.59 21.83 22.10
CA LEU A 11 68.79 20.56 22.83
C LEU A 11 68.67 20.72 24.35
N PHE A 12 67.87 19.92 25.08
CA PHE A 12 66.87 18.93 24.63
C PHE A 12 65.84 18.64 25.76
N SER A 13 64.67 18.13 25.37
CA SER A 13 63.68 17.36 26.15
C SER A 13 63.79 17.23 27.68
N LEU A 14 62.82 17.84 28.38
CA LEU A 14 62.15 17.21 29.52
C LEU A 14 60.63 17.30 29.27
N LEU A 15 60.06 16.31 28.57
CA LEU A 15 59.29 15.20 29.14
C LEU A 15 58.02 15.62 29.91
N LEU A 16 56.86 15.23 29.35
CA LEU A 16 55.68 14.60 30.00
C LEU A 16 55.14 15.21 31.33
N LEU A 17 53.85 15.46 31.52
CA LEU A 17 52.62 15.13 30.78
C LEU A 17 51.47 16.03 31.28
N LEU A 18 50.50 16.37 30.41
CA LEU A 18 49.06 16.06 30.56
C LEU A 18 48.19 16.85 29.54
N PHE A 19 47.05 16.25 29.17
CA PHE A 19 45.94 16.81 28.37
C PHE A 19 46.19 17.29 26.93
N SER A 20 46.26 16.29 26.05
CA SER A 20 45.40 16.18 24.84
C SER A 20 43.93 16.57 25.10
N SER A 21 43.11 17.00 24.13
CA SER A 21 43.33 17.34 22.71
C SER A 21 42.03 17.85 22.06
N ILE A 22 42.10 18.89 21.22
CA ILE A 22 41.06 19.21 20.21
C ILE A 22 41.76 19.58 18.90
N TRP A 23 41.39 18.93 17.80
CA TRP A 23 41.81 19.25 16.42
C TRP A 23 40.77 20.22 15.83
N ALA A 24 41.14 21.42 15.39
CA ALA A 24 41.78 21.74 14.10
C ALA A 24 40.80 21.71 12.91
N ILE A 25 40.34 22.91 12.50
CA ILE A 25 39.53 23.14 11.29
C ILE A 25 40.38 23.95 10.29
N PRO A 26 40.81 23.37 9.15
CA PRO A 26 41.38 24.09 8.02
C PRO A 26 40.29 24.72 7.13
N PRO A 27 40.63 25.70 6.24
CA PRO A 27 39.68 26.72 5.79
C PRO A 27 38.88 26.38 4.51
N LEU A 28 37.91 27.24 4.19
CA LEU A 28 37.18 27.26 2.92
C LEU A 28 38.15 27.32 1.73
N LEU A 29 37.83 26.58 0.66
CA LEU A 29 38.44 26.73 -0.65
C LEU A 29 37.59 27.67 -1.51
N GLU A 30 38.23 28.64 -2.15
CA GLU A 30 37.59 29.66 -3.00
C GLU A 30 37.71 29.26 -4.48
N GLU A 31 36.78 28.43 -4.98
CA GLU A 31 36.77 28.03 -6.39
C GLU A 31 35.99 29.01 -7.27
N THR A 32 36.77 29.91 -7.89
CA THR A 32 36.59 30.54 -9.20
C THR A 32 35.20 30.50 -9.86
N LEU A 33 34.59 31.68 -10.05
CA LEU A 33 33.51 31.86 -11.01
C LEU A 33 33.95 31.41 -12.42
N SER A 34 33.10 30.63 -13.08
CA SER A 34 33.01 30.57 -14.54
C SER A 34 31.54 30.68 -14.96
N VAL A 35 31.28 31.31 -16.11
CA VAL A 35 29.94 31.79 -16.48
C VAL A 35 29.22 30.77 -17.36
N GLU A 36 28.40 29.91 -16.75
CA GLU A 36 27.21 29.34 -17.38
C GLU A 36 25.97 29.75 -16.57
N ASP A 37 25.40 30.90 -16.95
CA ASP A 37 24.40 31.57 -16.11
C ASP A 37 23.14 30.73 -15.82
N ASP A 38 22.58 31.08 -14.66
CA ASP A 38 21.20 30.76 -14.27
C ASP A 38 20.92 29.28 -13.94
N LEU A 39 21.88 28.53 -13.38
CA LEU A 39 21.65 27.25 -12.71
C LEU A 39 21.55 27.40 -11.18
N ARG A 40 20.66 26.62 -10.54
CA ARG A 40 20.49 26.55 -9.08
C ARG A 40 20.39 25.09 -8.63
N VAL A 41 21.32 24.67 -7.78
CA VAL A 41 21.22 23.36 -7.10
C VAL A 41 20.22 23.49 -5.95
N HIS A 42 19.22 22.63 -5.93
CA HIS A 42 18.33 22.41 -4.81
C HIS A 42 18.77 21.14 -4.07
N HIS A 43 18.75 21.17 -2.74
CA HIS A 43 19.14 20.07 -1.87
C HIS A 43 18.00 19.76 -0.89
N HIS A 44 17.65 18.48 -0.74
CA HIS A 44 16.65 18.03 0.23
C HIS A 44 17.33 17.58 1.53
N GLU A 45 17.25 18.43 2.55
CA GLU A 45 18.02 18.36 3.80
C GLU A 45 17.95 16.99 4.50
N LYS A 46 16.80 16.31 4.45
CA LYS A 46 16.59 15.02 5.13
C LYS A 46 17.11 13.79 4.37
N THR A 47 17.44 13.90 3.08
CA THR A 47 17.79 12.73 2.25
C THR A 47 19.05 12.90 1.41
N GLY A 48 19.68 14.08 1.41
CA GLY A 48 20.81 14.39 0.53
C GLY A 48 20.45 14.51 -0.96
N ALA A 49 19.19 14.29 -1.33
CA ALA A 49 18.76 14.30 -2.72
C ALA A 49 18.90 15.69 -3.33
N THR A 50 19.59 15.79 -4.47
CA THR A 50 19.81 17.04 -5.18
C THR A 50 19.14 17.04 -6.55
N TRP A 51 18.73 18.23 -7.01
CA TRP A 51 18.31 18.46 -8.39
C TRP A 51 18.69 19.86 -8.83
N ILE A 52 18.99 20.04 -10.12
CA ILE A 52 19.45 21.34 -10.64
C ILE A 52 18.33 22.01 -11.43
N ALA A 53 17.83 23.11 -10.92
CA ALA A 53 16.95 24.01 -11.65
C ALA A 53 17.77 24.89 -12.60
N ARG A 54 17.20 25.29 -13.74
CA ARG A 54 17.64 26.48 -14.49
C ARG A 54 16.64 27.61 -14.27
N THR A 55 17.08 28.81 -13.91
CA THR A 55 16.25 30.02 -13.74
C THR A 55 15.89 30.67 -15.09
N LYS A 56 15.22 31.84 -15.08
CA LYS A 56 14.29 32.27 -16.14
C LYS A 56 14.91 33.15 -17.25
N GLU A 57 15.50 32.54 -18.28
CA GLU A 57 15.55 33.20 -19.61
C GLU A 57 14.16 33.32 -20.28
N ASN A 58 13.25 32.37 -19.99
CA ASN A 58 11.83 32.49 -20.32
C ASN A 58 11.02 31.50 -19.46
N PRO A 59 10.04 31.96 -18.65
CA PRO A 59 9.13 31.06 -17.99
C PRO A 59 8.16 30.44 -19.00
N LEU A 60 7.99 29.12 -18.96
CA LEU A 60 6.75 28.48 -19.40
C LEU A 60 5.60 29.20 -18.68
N SER A 61 4.73 29.89 -19.41
CA SER A 61 3.55 30.50 -18.80
C SER A 61 2.72 29.40 -18.13
N ASN A 62 2.10 29.70 -16.99
CA ASN A 62 1.34 28.68 -16.23
C ASN A 62 0.31 27.97 -17.13
N ARG A 63 -0.26 28.69 -18.10
CA ARG A 63 -1.15 28.16 -19.13
C ARG A 63 -0.48 27.16 -20.09
N LEU A 64 0.75 27.42 -20.57
CA LEU A 64 1.53 26.47 -21.36
C LEU A 64 1.97 25.25 -20.53
N PHE A 65 2.28 25.45 -19.26
CA PHE A 65 2.61 24.36 -18.34
C PHE A 65 1.39 23.44 -18.15
N GLN A 66 0.25 24.00 -17.72
CA GLN A 66 -1.04 23.31 -17.56
C GLN A 66 -1.61 22.72 -18.87
N ALA A 67 -1.30 23.30 -20.04
CA ALA A 67 -1.79 22.79 -21.31
C ALA A 67 -1.37 21.34 -21.58
N ARG A 68 -0.22 20.92 -21.01
CA ARG A 68 0.42 19.60 -21.19
C ARG A 68 0.08 18.61 -20.07
N LEU A 69 -0.32 19.10 -18.90
CA LEU A 69 -0.77 18.27 -17.78
C LEU A 69 -2.23 17.85 -18.02
N GLY A 70 -2.42 16.60 -18.44
CA GLY A 70 -3.75 16.00 -18.62
C GLY A 70 -3.93 14.64 -17.95
N THR A 71 -2.93 14.11 -17.23
CA THR A 71 -3.11 12.88 -16.44
C THR A 71 -4.13 13.11 -15.33
N ARG A 72 -5.22 12.35 -15.38
CA ARG A 72 -6.21 12.25 -14.31
C ARG A 72 -5.87 11.03 -13.48
N LEU A 73 -5.89 11.18 -12.17
CA LEU A 73 -5.66 10.05 -11.26
C LEU A 73 -6.93 9.19 -11.18
N GLU A 74 -6.76 7.87 -11.28
CA GLU A 74 -7.80 6.93 -10.91
C GLU A 74 -7.75 6.72 -9.38
N GLY A 75 -8.90 6.80 -8.72
CA GLY A 75 -9.00 6.39 -7.32
C GLY A 75 -8.56 4.94 -7.14
N ALA A 76 -7.89 4.64 -6.03
CA ALA A 76 -7.28 3.33 -5.78
C ALA A 76 -8.30 2.18 -5.94
N GLU A 77 -9.51 2.35 -5.40
CA GLU A 77 -10.64 1.43 -5.56
C GLU A 77 -10.92 1.09 -7.03
N ARG A 78 -11.20 2.10 -7.88
CA ARG A 78 -11.51 1.90 -9.30
C ARG A 78 -10.34 1.23 -10.04
N ARG A 79 -9.10 1.65 -9.74
CA ARG A 79 -7.89 1.10 -10.37
C ARG A 79 -7.69 -0.37 -10.01
N ASN A 80 -7.81 -0.71 -8.74
CA ASN A 80 -7.59 -2.07 -8.21
C ASN A 80 -8.76 -3.01 -8.56
N ALA A 81 -9.99 -2.50 -8.65
CA ALA A 81 -11.16 -3.28 -9.09
C ALA A 81 -11.20 -3.53 -10.61
N ALA A 82 -10.63 -2.62 -11.42
CA ALA A 82 -10.56 -2.78 -12.87
C ALA A 82 -9.40 -3.68 -13.33
N ARG A 83 -8.28 -3.70 -12.60
CA ARG A 83 -7.02 -4.34 -13.04
C ARG A 83 -6.36 -5.13 -11.91
N PRO A 84 -5.91 -6.39 -12.16
CA PRO A 84 -5.22 -7.18 -11.15
C PRO A 84 -3.85 -6.59 -10.81
N THR A 85 -3.58 -6.41 -9.51
CA THR A 85 -2.25 -6.02 -9.01
C THR A 85 -1.29 -7.21 -9.10
N ILE A 86 -0.33 -7.15 -10.02
CA ILE A 86 0.73 -8.15 -10.13
C ILE A 86 1.77 -7.91 -9.01
N LYS A 87 1.81 -8.79 -8.01
CA LYS A 87 2.91 -8.89 -7.05
C LYS A 87 4.04 -9.73 -7.64
N HIS A 88 5.29 -9.28 -7.51
CA HIS A 88 6.47 -10.06 -7.87
C HIS A 88 7.00 -10.80 -6.64
N ASP A 89 7.41 -12.06 -6.80
CA ASP A 89 8.15 -12.80 -5.77
C ASP A 89 9.58 -12.24 -5.69
N LEU A 90 9.94 -11.72 -4.52
CA LEU A 90 11.26 -11.14 -4.23
C LEU A 90 12.19 -12.13 -3.50
N SER A 91 11.68 -13.27 -3.02
CA SER A 91 12.49 -14.28 -2.30
C SER A 91 13.63 -14.87 -3.14
N THR A 92 13.50 -14.77 -4.48
CA THR A 92 14.46 -15.27 -5.46
C THR A 92 15.12 -14.17 -6.29
N VAL A 93 14.90 -12.88 -5.98
CA VAL A 93 15.32 -11.74 -6.81
C VAL A 93 16.06 -10.69 -6.00
N GLN A 94 17.39 -10.65 -6.13
CA GLN A 94 18.20 -9.55 -5.60
C GLN A 94 18.05 -8.31 -6.51
N LEU A 95 17.42 -7.25 -5.99
CA LEU A 95 17.30 -5.97 -6.69
C LEU A 95 18.65 -5.22 -6.68
N PRO A 96 19.10 -4.65 -7.81
CA PRO A 96 20.33 -3.86 -7.85
C PRO A 96 20.13 -2.45 -7.27
N VAL A 97 21.21 -1.87 -6.72
CA VAL A 97 21.21 -0.53 -6.11
C VAL A 97 20.91 0.59 -7.14
N SER A 98 21.17 0.32 -8.42
CA SER A 98 20.77 1.18 -9.54
C SER A 98 20.32 0.32 -10.72
N PHE A 99 19.38 0.83 -11.49
CA PHE A 99 18.83 0.14 -12.67
C PHE A 99 18.43 1.17 -13.72
N ASP A 100 18.82 0.95 -14.97
CA ASP A 100 18.34 1.69 -16.14
C ASP A 100 17.86 0.71 -17.21
N SER A 101 16.62 0.88 -17.66
CA SER A 101 16.03 0.05 -18.71
C SER A 101 16.82 0.12 -20.03
N ARG A 102 17.53 1.24 -20.29
CA ARG A 102 18.31 1.48 -21.50
C ARG A 102 19.61 0.68 -21.52
N ASP A 103 20.22 0.44 -20.36
CA ASP A 103 21.45 -0.35 -20.24
C ASP A 103 21.17 -1.85 -20.45
N VAL A 104 20.01 -2.33 -19.99
CA VAL A 104 19.61 -3.75 -20.07
C VAL A 104 18.92 -4.08 -21.40
N TRP A 105 17.99 -3.23 -21.85
CA TRP A 105 17.20 -3.43 -23.07
C TRP A 105 17.55 -2.44 -24.19
N GLY A 106 18.79 -1.97 -24.25
CA GLY A 106 19.27 -1.04 -25.31
C GLY A 106 19.22 -1.58 -26.75
N HIS A 107 18.82 -2.84 -26.95
CA HIS A 107 18.43 -3.38 -28.27
C HIS A 107 17.03 -2.92 -28.70
N CYS A 108 16.16 -2.58 -27.75
CA CYS A 108 14.86 -1.97 -27.98
C CYS A 108 15.00 -0.44 -28.07
N ALA A 109 15.11 0.08 -29.29
CA ALA A 109 15.34 1.50 -29.53
C ALA A 109 14.24 2.42 -28.97
N THR A 110 13.01 1.91 -28.83
CA THR A 110 11.87 2.62 -28.21
C THR A 110 12.15 3.04 -26.77
N VAL A 111 12.90 2.23 -26.00
CA VAL A 111 13.23 2.47 -24.58
C VAL A 111 14.13 3.71 -24.41
N SER A 112 14.78 4.15 -25.49
CA SER A 112 15.59 5.38 -25.55
C SER A 112 14.93 6.50 -26.37
N GLN A 113 13.71 6.29 -26.88
CA GLN A 113 13.01 7.25 -27.73
C GLN A 113 12.22 8.27 -26.90
N ILE A 114 12.47 9.56 -27.13
CA ILE A 114 11.72 10.65 -26.50
C ILE A 114 10.71 11.23 -27.49
N ARG A 115 9.41 11.05 -27.23
CA ARG A 115 8.31 11.54 -28.10
C ARG A 115 7.79 12.89 -27.55
N ASP A 116 7.27 13.75 -28.43
CA ASP A 116 6.86 15.13 -28.07
C ASP A 116 5.33 15.27 -28.11
N GLN A 117 4.70 15.39 -26.93
CA GLN A 117 3.25 15.62 -26.81
C GLN A 117 2.79 17.01 -27.31
N SER A 118 3.72 17.91 -27.67
CA SER A 118 3.42 19.26 -28.16
C SER A 118 2.50 20.05 -27.19
N SER A 119 1.69 20.97 -27.70
CA SER A 119 0.69 21.73 -26.91
C SER A 119 -0.62 20.94 -26.71
N CYS A 120 -0.57 19.68 -26.29
CA CYS A 120 -1.74 18.84 -25.99
C CYS A 120 -1.60 18.20 -24.61
N GLY A 121 -2.71 17.99 -23.88
CA GLY A 121 -2.72 17.32 -22.56
C GLY A 121 -2.63 15.80 -22.64
N SER A 122 -1.95 15.26 -23.65
CA SER A 122 -1.89 13.82 -23.97
C SER A 122 -0.85 13.03 -23.19
N CYS A 123 -0.26 13.57 -22.11
CA CYS A 123 0.75 12.86 -21.30
C CYS A 123 0.25 11.51 -20.77
N TRP A 124 -1.06 11.39 -20.51
CA TRP A 124 -1.72 10.13 -20.10
C TRP A 124 -1.70 9.06 -21.19
N ALA A 125 -1.76 9.48 -22.46
CA ALA A 125 -1.71 8.60 -23.62
C ALA A 125 -0.25 8.29 -24.00
N PHE A 126 0.63 9.29 -24.02
CA PHE A 126 2.05 9.13 -24.35
C PHE A 126 2.74 8.12 -23.43
N GLY A 127 2.68 8.33 -22.11
CA GLY A 127 3.30 7.41 -21.14
C GLY A 127 2.68 6.01 -21.12
N ALA A 128 1.48 5.83 -21.67
CA ALA A 128 0.91 4.50 -21.93
C ALA A 128 1.52 3.90 -23.20
N VAL A 129 1.44 4.57 -24.36
CA VAL A 129 1.91 4.00 -25.64
C VAL A 129 3.42 3.82 -25.71
N GLU A 130 4.21 4.64 -25.02
CA GLU A 130 5.66 4.46 -24.86
C GLU A 130 5.94 3.15 -24.12
N ALA A 131 5.40 2.98 -22.91
CA ALA A 131 5.56 1.76 -22.11
C ALA A 131 4.94 0.50 -22.76
N ILE A 132 3.93 0.63 -23.61
CA ILE A 132 3.40 -0.47 -24.43
C ILE A 132 4.38 -0.82 -25.56
N SER A 133 4.91 0.18 -26.28
CA SER A 133 5.92 -0.02 -27.35
C SER A 133 7.15 -0.76 -26.82
N ASP A 134 7.66 -0.31 -25.68
CA ASP A 134 8.78 -0.91 -24.98
C ASP A 134 8.50 -2.36 -24.55
N ARG A 135 7.31 -2.62 -23.98
CA ARG A 135 6.92 -3.98 -23.58
C ARG A 135 6.77 -4.92 -24.77
N ILE A 136 6.24 -4.46 -25.89
CA ILE A 136 6.14 -5.29 -27.11
C ILE A 136 7.55 -5.69 -27.58
N CYS A 137 8.51 -4.78 -27.57
CA CYS A 137 9.89 -5.10 -27.93
C CYS A 137 10.59 -6.01 -26.90
N ILE A 138 10.51 -5.67 -25.61
CA ILE A 138 11.16 -6.42 -24.52
C ILE A 138 10.63 -7.86 -24.43
N HIS A 139 9.32 -8.06 -24.50
CA HIS A 139 8.71 -9.40 -24.42
C HIS A 139 8.77 -10.20 -25.72
N SER A 140 9.16 -9.58 -26.85
CA SER A 140 9.51 -10.26 -28.10
C SER A 140 11.04 -10.40 -28.30
N CYS A 141 11.86 -10.09 -27.29
CA CYS A 141 13.32 -10.09 -27.36
C CYS A 141 13.93 -9.23 -28.49
N GLY A 142 13.18 -8.24 -28.99
CA GLY A 142 13.56 -7.42 -30.13
C GLY A 142 12.92 -7.81 -31.47
N ASP A 143 12.23 -8.96 -31.57
CA ASP A 143 11.61 -9.41 -32.83
C ASP A 143 10.47 -8.48 -33.31
N ILE A 144 9.78 -7.81 -32.38
CA ILE A 144 8.68 -6.86 -32.67
C ILE A 144 9.02 -5.49 -32.08
N MET A 145 9.63 -4.63 -32.89
CA MET A 145 9.85 -3.22 -32.56
C MET A 145 8.82 -2.34 -33.27
N VAL A 146 7.94 -1.68 -32.51
CA VAL A 146 6.86 -0.84 -33.05
C VAL A 146 6.61 0.38 -32.17
N GLU A 147 6.42 1.54 -32.80
CA GLU A 147 5.90 2.74 -32.14
C GLU A 147 4.37 2.67 -32.10
N ILE A 148 3.76 2.44 -30.93
CA ILE A 148 2.29 2.45 -30.81
C ILE A 148 1.75 3.88 -30.91
N SER A 149 0.63 4.04 -31.61
CA SER A 149 0.04 5.35 -31.94
C SER A 149 -0.47 6.08 -30.72
N ALA A 150 0.15 7.23 -30.44
CA ALA A 150 -0.37 8.19 -29.48
C ALA A 150 -1.64 8.91 -29.99
N LEU A 151 -1.95 8.89 -31.30
CA LEU A 151 -3.17 9.49 -31.86
C LEU A 151 -4.37 8.55 -31.66
N ASP A 152 -4.23 7.29 -32.06
CA ASP A 152 -5.29 6.26 -31.97
C ASP A 152 -5.86 6.17 -30.54
N LEU A 153 -4.99 6.02 -29.55
CA LEU A 153 -5.40 6.02 -28.14
C LEU A 153 -6.05 7.35 -27.70
N LEU A 154 -5.54 8.50 -28.19
CA LEU A 154 -5.98 9.83 -27.77
C LEU A 154 -7.34 10.24 -28.35
N SER A 155 -7.69 9.75 -29.55
CA SER A 155 -8.94 10.08 -30.24
C SER A 155 -9.98 8.96 -30.26
N CYS A 156 -9.57 7.68 -30.26
CA CYS A 156 -10.49 6.54 -30.45
C CYS A 156 -10.85 5.78 -29.15
N CYS A 157 -10.29 6.17 -28.00
CA CYS A 157 -10.70 5.66 -26.69
C CYS A 157 -11.63 6.63 -25.94
N ASP A 158 -12.91 6.61 -26.28
CA ASP A 158 -13.95 7.44 -25.66
C ASP A 158 -14.03 7.29 -24.12
N SER A 159 -13.69 6.08 -23.62
CA SER A 159 -13.68 5.78 -22.18
C SER A 159 -12.42 6.26 -21.45
N CYS A 160 -11.31 6.55 -22.16
CA CYS A 160 -10.04 6.92 -21.55
C CYS A 160 -9.99 8.38 -21.08
N GLY A 161 -10.80 9.26 -21.66
CA GLY A 161 -10.89 10.68 -21.28
C GLY A 161 -11.09 11.62 -22.47
N ASP A 162 -10.98 12.92 -22.22
CA ASP A 162 -11.32 13.99 -23.17
C ASP A 162 -10.13 14.34 -24.10
N GLY A 163 -9.36 13.33 -24.51
CA GLY A 163 -8.19 13.47 -25.39
C GLY A 163 -7.16 14.48 -24.86
N CYS A 164 -6.96 15.59 -25.60
CA CYS A 164 -6.06 16.68 -25.20
C CYS A 164 -6.49 17.40 -23.91
N ASN A 165 -7.73 17.24 -23.44
CA ASN A 165 -8.19 17.77 -22.15
C ASN A 165 -8.01 16.79 -20.99
N GLY A 166 -7.31 15.68 -21.23
CA GLY A 166 -6.83 14.77 -20.20
C GLY A 166 -7.65 13.50 -20.04
N GLY A 167 -7.04 12.50 -19.43
CA GLY A 167 -7.54 11.13 -19.34
C GLY A 167 -6.77 10.30 -18.32
N TRP A 168 -7.22 9.06 -18.15
CA TRP A 168 -6.79 8.15 -17.11
C TRP A 168 -5.85 7.07 -17.68
N PRO A 169 -4.56 7.00 -17.25
CA PRO A 169 -3.59 6.10 -17.85
C PRO A 169 -3.93 4.61 -17.76
N GLY A 170 -4.64 4.14 -16.73
CA GLY A 170 -5.01 2.73 -16.62
C GLY A 170 -6.06 2.32 -17.66
N LEU A 171 -7.02 3.21 -17.94
CA LEU A 171 -8.04 2.98 -18.99
C LEU A 171 -7.40 2.83 -20.38
N ALA A 172 -6.21 3.40 -20.61
CA ALA A 172 -5.45 3.16 -21.84
C ALA A 172 -4.91 1.72 -21.96
N TRP A 173 -4.46 1.11 -20.86
CA TRP A 173 -4.06 -0.31 -20.84
C TRP A 173 -5.29 -1.20 -21.03
N ASP A 174 -6.44 -0.84 -20.45
CA ASP A 174 -7.71 -1.56 -20.67
C ASP A 174 -8.16 -1.47 -22.13
N TYR A 175 -7.99 -0.32 -22.78
CA TYR A 175 -8.29 -0.16 -24.20
C TYR A 175 -7.35 -0.99 -25.08
N TRP A 176 -6.05 -0.92 -24.83
CA TRP A 176 -5.05 -1.72 -25.56
C TRP A 176 -5.32 -3.23 -25.43
N LYS A 177 -5.74 -3.70 -24.25
CA LYS A 177 -6.18 -5.08 -24.04
C LYS A 177 -7.44 -5.41 -24.85
N ASN A 178 -8.51 -4.63 -24.70
CA ASN A 178 -9.83 -5.00 -25.21
C ASN A 178 -10.05 -4.72 -26.71
N PHE A 179 -9.34 -3.73 -27.28
CA PHE A 179 -9.56 -3.25 -28.64
C PHE A 179 -8.30 -3.28 -29.52
N GLY A 180 -7.11 -3.35 -28.91
CA GLY A 180 -5.83 -3.15 -29.59
C GLY A 180 -5.52 -1.67 -29.87
N LEU A 181 -4.29 -1.39 -30.30
CA LEU A 181 -3.86 -0.07 -30.77
C LEU A 181 -3.00 -0.23 -32.03
N VAL A 182 -3.16 0.66 -33.00
CA VAL A 182 -2.33 0.64 -34.24
C VAL A 182 -0.96 1.30 -34.03
N SER A 183 -0.03 1.08 -34.95
CA SER A 183 1.26 1.78 -34.97
C SER A 183 1.10 3.27 -35.35
N GLY A 184 2.05 4.11 -34.97
CA GLY A 184 2.06 5.52 -35.37
C GLY A 184 3.14 6.36 -34.68
N GLY A 185 4.07 6.89 -35.48
CA GLY A 185 5.17 7.75 -35.06
C GLY A 185 4.78 9.22 -34.86
N SER A 186 5.75 10.12 -35.00
CA SER A 186 5.54 11.57 -34.86
C SER A 186 5.09 12.22 -36.17
N LYS A 187 4.83 13.54 -36.14
CA LYS A 187 4.56 14.32 -37.35
C LYS A 187 5.79 14.44 -38.25
N GLU A 188 6.96 14.59 -37.63
CA GLU A 188 8.25 14.77 -38.32
C GLU A 188 8.84 13.45 -38.83
N ASN A 189 8.52 12.33 -38.16
CA ASN A 189 8.88 10.97 -38.57
C ASN A 189 7.63 10.08 -38.56
N PRO A 190 6.79 10.13 -39.62
CA PRO A 190 5.58 9.33 -39.71
C PRO A 190 5.92 7.85 -39.94
N ASN A 191 5.89 7.08 -38.86
CA ASN A 191 6.24 5.66 -38.79
C ASN A 191 5.06 4.85 -38.24
N GLY A 192 4.11 4.48 -39.10
CA GLY A 192 2.96 3.66 -38.73
C GLY A 192 1.62 4.09 -39.34
N CYS A 193 0.56 3.40 -38.92
CA CYS A 193 -0.82 3.60 -39.38
C CYS A 193 -1.39 4.98 -39.01
N SER A 194 -1.31 5.39 -37.74
CA SER A 194 -1.96 6.59 -37.21
C SER A 194 -0.95 7.54 -36.55
N ASN A 195 -0.28 8.37 -37.35
CA ASN A 195 0.84 9.21 -36.89
C ASN A 195 0.37 10.48 -36.14
N TYR A 196 1.12 10.89 -35.11
CA TYR A 196 0.72 12.01 -34.26
C TYR A 196 0.67 13.34 -35.04
N PRO A 197 -0.43 14.11 -34.99
CA PRO A 197 -0.68 15.16 -35.98
C PRO A 197 -0.14 16.54 -35.58
N PHE A 198 0.29 16.73 -34.32
CA PHE A 198 0.82 17.99 -33.83
C PHE A 198 2.34 18.03 -33.99
N PRO A 199 2.91 19.17 -34.46
CA PRO A 199 4.34 19.27 -34.65
C PRO A 199 5.08 19.27 -33.32
N SER A 200 6.25 18.64 -33.32
CA SER A 200 7.27 18.76 -32.28
C SER A 200 7.65 20.23 -32.08
N CYS A 201 7.83 20.68 -30.83
CA CYS A 201 8.02 22.11 -30.54
C CYS A 201 8.97 22.39 -29.39
N THR A 202 9.53 23.59 -29.35
CA THR A 202 10.40 24.04 -28.27
C THR A 202 9.57 24.55 -27.10
N HIS A 203 9.63 23.79 -26.01
CA HIS A 203 8.93 24.08 -24.75
C HIS A 203 9.65 25.13 -23.89
N ARG A 204 10.95 25.40 -24.11
CA ARG A 204 11.74 26.39 -23.37
C ARG A 204 12.98 26.84 -24.16
N GLY A 205 13.33 28.13 -24.08
CA GLY A 205 14.60 28.68 -24.56
C GLY A 205 14.75 28.73 -26.08
N LYS A 206 15.98 28.95 -26.57
CA LYS A 206 16.35 28.96 -27.99
C LYS A 206 16.60 27.53 -28.52
N GLY A 207 15.59 26.68 -28.45
CA GLY A 207 15.66 25.34 -29.05
C GLY A 207 15.62 25.38 -30.59
N THR A 208 15.95 24.25 -31.22
CA THR A 208 16.00 24.09 -32.69
C THR A 208 14.64 23.92 -33.35
N ARG A 209 13.54 23.88 -32.58
CA ARG A 209 12.17 23.71 -33.06
C ARG A 209 11.38 25.03 -32.90
N PRO A 210 10.29 25.26 -33.66
CA PRO A 210 9.40 26.39 -33.40
C PRO A 210 8.84 26.38 -31.97
N PRO A 211 8.59 27.54 -31.35
CA PRO A 211 8.05 27.61 -29.99
C PRO A 211 6.64 27.01 -29.90
N CYS A 212 6.35 26.32 -28.79
CA CYS A 212 5.07 25.64 -28.60
C CYS A 212 3.86 26.60 -28.58
N ARG A 213 2.76 26.19 -29.22
CA ARG A 213 1.53 26.97 -29.38
C ARG A 213 0.90 27.33 -28.02
N HIS A 214 0.69 28.62 -27.76
CA HIS A 214 0.11 29.13 -26.50
C HIS A 214 -1.32 28.64 -26.20
N LYS A 215 -2.07 28.21 -27.23
CA LYS A 215 -3.38 27.56 -27.09
C LYS A 215 -3.21 26.04 -27.25
N ARG A 216 -3.76 25.27 -26.31
CA ARG A 216 -3.87 23.81 -26.40
C ARG A 216 -4.50 23.41 -27.74
N TYR A 217 -4.04 22.31 -28.34
CA TYR A 217 -4.72 21.70 -29.49
C TYR A 217 -6.07 21.10 -29.06
N LEU A 218 -7.01 21.05 -30.00
CA LEU A 218 -8.21 20.23 -29.83
C LEU A 218 -7.83 18.77 -30.10
N THR A 219 -8.51 17.83 -29.44
CA THR A 219 -8.44 16.41 -29.81
C THR A 219 -8.93 16.27 -31.26
N PRO A 220 -8.21 15.56 -32.15
CA PRO A 220 -8.71 15.21 -33.47
C PRO A 220 -9.82 14.16 -33.35
N ASP A 221 -10.70 14.07 -34.35
CA ASP A 221 -11.72 13.03 -34.40
C ASP A 221 -11.09 11.63 -34.54
N CYS A 222 -11.77 10.60 -34.04
CA CYS A 222 -11.34 9.21 -34.25
C CYS A 222 -11.44 8.83 -35.73
N VAL A 223 -10.32 8.38 -36.32
CA VAL A 223 -10.25 7.86 -37.68
C VAL A 223 -9.69 6.44 -37.64
N ARG A 224 -10.54 5.44 -37.90
CA ARG A 224 -10.17 4.02 -37.94
C ARG A 224 -9.67 3.59 -39.33
N GLU A 225 -8.83 4.42 -39.92
CA GLU A 225 -8.19 4.21 -41.22
C GLU A 225 -6.71 4.62 -41.12
N CYS A 226 -5.81 3.88 -41.77
CA CYS A 226 -4.39 4.23 -41.77
C CYS A 226 -4.07 5.38 -42.73
N ALA A 227 -3.01 6.12 -42.41
CA ALA A 227 -2.47 7.17 -43.24
C ALA A 227 -2.19 6.67 -44.68
N ARG A 228 -2.61 7.47 -45.67
CA ARG A 228 -2.53 7.13 -47.09
C ARG A 228 -1.09 6.77 -47.50
N GLY A 229 -0.89 5.54 -47.95
CA GLY A 229 0.42 4.99 -48.31
C GLY A 229 1.03 4.05 -47.28
N TYR A 230 0.37 3.81 -46.14
CA TYR A 230 0.72 2.74 -45.22
C TYR A 230 0.28 1.37 -45.76
N ASN A 231 1.09 0.32 -45.54
CA ASN A 231 0.98 -0.98 -46.21
C ASN A 231 0.00 -1.97 -45.55
N LYS A 232 -0.74 -1.56 -44.53
CA LYS A 232 -1.72 -2.38 -43.78
C LYS A 232 -3.05 -1.63 -43.65
N THR A 233 -4.14 -2.37 -43.44
CA THR A 233 -5.41 -1.78 -42.97
C THR A 233 -5.34 -1.53 -41.46
N TYR A 234 -6.19 -0.62 -40.94
CA TYR A 234 -6.28 -0.30 -39.51
C TYR A 234 -6.46 -1.58 -38.68
N ASP A 235 -7.43 -2.43 -39.02
CA ASP A 235 -7.67 -3.69 -38.30
C ASP A 235 -6.45 -4.62 -38.26
N SER A 236 -5.69 -4.70 -39.36
CA SER A 236 -4.51 -5.57 -39.50
C SER A 236 -3.23 -5.00 -38.89
N ASP A 237 -3.24 -3.74 -38.44
CA ASP A 237 -2.11 -3.10 -37.75
C ASP A 237 -2.33 -2.98 -36.24
N ARG A 238 -3.45 -3.48 -35.70
CA ARG A 238 -3.70 -3.45 -34.25
C ARG A 238 -2.82 -4.44 -33.52
N HIS A 239 -1.99 -3.93 -32.63
CA HIS A 239 -1.26 -4.68 -31.62
C HIS A 239 -2.14 -4.80 -30.37
N TYR A 240 -2.30 -6.02 -29.85
CA TYR A 240 -3.14 -6.33 -28.68
C TYR A 240 -2.29 -6.78 -27.49
N ALA A 241 -2.82 -6.65 -26.28
CA ALA A 241 -2.30 -7.40 -25.14
C ALA A 241 -2.81 -8.85 -25.18
N THR A 242 -1.91 -9.83 -25.09
CA THR A 242 -2.25 -11.26 -25.10
C THR A 242 -2.51 -11.78 -23.69
N ASP A 243 -3.70 -12.36 -23.44
CA ASP A 243 -4.08 -12.95 -22.15
C ASP A 243 -3.48 -14.35 -21.87
N GLU A 244 -2.58 -14.85 -22.74
CA GLU A 244 -1.97 -16.18 -22.62
C GLU A 244 -0.91 -16.28 -21.51
N LYS A 245 -1.41 -16.39 -20.27
CA LYS A 245 -0.88 -17.19 -19.15
C LYS A 245 0.65 -17.40 -19.12
N TYR A 246 1.39 -16.31 -18.90
CA TYR A 246 2.80 -16.31 -18.52
C TYR A 246 3.75 -17.09 -19.45
N HIS A 247 3.84 -16.68 -20.72
CA HIS A 247 5.10 -16.84 -21.44
C HIS A 247 6.20 -16.02 -20.73
N ARG A 248 6.97 -16.67 -19.85
CA ARG A 248 8.31 -16.22 -19.43
C ARG A 248 9.23 -16.33 -20.65
N VAL A 249 9.16 -15.36 -21.55
CA VAL A 249 10.14 -15.22 -22.63
C VAL A 249 11.45 -14.75 -22.00
N THR A 250 12.26 -15.70 -21.53
CA THR A 250 13.58 -15.43 -21.00
C THR A 250 14.48 -15.06 -22.19
N CYS A 251 14.55 -13.77 -22.49
CA CYS A 251 15.43 -13.22 -23.52
C CYS A 251 16.89 -13.35 -23.09
N TYR A 252 17.47 -14.54 -23.27
CA TYR A 252 18.88 -14.80 -23.04
C TYR A 252 19.70 -13.90 -23.97
N THR A 253 20.34 -12.89 -23.37
CA THR A 253 21.21 -11.96 -24.10
C THR A 253 22.39 -12.72 -24.68
N MET A 254 22.40 -12.92 -26.00
CA MET A 254 23.51 -13.58 -26.70
C MET A 254 24.77 -12.71 -26.71
N ARG A 255 25.50 -12.74 -25.59
CA ARG A 255 26.94 -12.49 -25.52
C ARG A 255 27.59 -13.74 -24.95
N SER A 256 28.38 -14.40 -25.79
CA SER A 256 29.07 -15.68 -25.51
C SER A 256 29.88 -15.61 -24.20
N PHE A 257 30.11 -16.73 -23.50
CA PHE A 257 31.10 -17.73 -23.94
C PHE A 257 30.73 -19.21 -23.71
N VAL A 258 31.41 -20.05 -24.50
CA VAL A 258 31.30 -21.51 -24.62
C VAL A 258 31.79 -22.27 -23.38
N LEU A 259 31.10 -23.37 -23.01
CA LEU A 259 31.62 -24.63 -22.43
C LEU A 259 30.42 -25.60 -22.18
N LEU A 260 29.91 -26.29 -23.20
CA LEU A 260 30.30 -27.66 -23.64
C LEU A 260 29.91 -28.82 -22.70
N PHE A 261 28.81 -29.52 -23.06
CA PHE A 261 28.56 -30.97 -22.84
C PHE A 261 28.44 -31.49 -21.39
N SER A 262 27.73 -32.60 -21.08
CA SER A 262 27.00 -33.61 -21.89
C SER A 262 26.01 -34.42 -21.02
N LEU A 263 24.88 -34.85 -21.60
CA LEU A 263 24.17 -36.16 -21.44
C LEU A 263 23.82 -36.71 -20.02
N SER A 264 22.74 -37.48 -19.79
CA SER A 264 21.58 -37.86 -20.62
C SER A 264 20.52 -38.68 -19.83
N LEU A 265 19.24 -38.51 -20.20
CA LEU A 265 18.21 -39.56 -20.43
C LEU A 265 17.73 -40.56 -19.34
N LEU A 266 16.38 -40.73 -19.33
CA LEU A 266 15.57 -41.93 -18.96
C LEU A 266 15.36 -42.24 -17.45
N SER A 267 14.25 -42.85 -16.99
CA SER A 267 12.90 -43.11 -17.56
C SER A 267 11.92 -43.71 -16.53
N SER A 268 10.60 -43.69 -16.83
CA SER A 268 9.54 -44.59 -16.28
C SER A 268 9.24 -44.53 -14.75
N SER A 269 8.08 -44.94 -14.22
CA SER A 269 6.79 -45.41 -14.79
C SER A 269 5.64 -45.17 -13.80
N ALA A 270 4.38 -45.22 -14.26
CA ALA A 270 3.18 -45.01 -13.42
C ALA A 270 2.72 -46.26 -12.66
N TRP A 271 2.01 -46.06 -11.55
CA TRP A 271 1.14 -47.05 -10.86
C TRP A 271 -0.18 -46.39 -10.42
N ALA A 272 -1.22 -47.19 -10.17
CA ALA A 272 -2.61 -46.74 -10.03
C ALA A 272 -3.19 -46.89 -8.60
N ALA A 273 -4.37 -46.31 -8.37
CA ALA A 273 -5.06 -46.26 -7.08
C ALA A 273 -5.80 -47.56 -6.70
N PRO A 274 -6.00 -47.76 -5.39
CA PRO A 274 -7.33 -48.05 -4.80
C PRO A 274 -7.60 -47.09 -3.62
N SER A 275 -8.80 -46.98 -3.01
CA SER A 275 -10.13 -47.57 -3.24
C SER A 275 -11.20 -46.69 -2.57
N ASN A 276 -12.45 -46.71 -3.04
CA ASN A 276 -13.56 -46.06 -2.35
C ASN A 276 -13.88 -46.76 -1.02
N VAL A 277 -14.15 -45.96 0.03
CA VAL A 277 -14.87 -46.39 1.23
C VAL A 277 -16.05 -45.44 1.40
N GLU A 278 -17.27 -45.97 1.40
CA GLU A 278 -18.52 -45.21 1.46
C GLU A 278 -19.05 -45.14 2.89
N GLU A 279 -18.46 -44.27 3.72
CA GLU A 279 -19.00 -43.96 5.04
C GLU A 279 -20.06 -42.85 4.96
N LYS A 280 -21.18 -43.05 5.66
CA LYS A 280 -22.22 -42.02 5.87
C LYS A 280 -21.93 -41.19 7.12
N PRO A 281 -21.76 -39.86 7.02
CA PRO A 281 -21.77 -38.99 8.19
C PRO A 281 -23.17 -38.43 8.48
N THR A 282 -23.46 -38.29 9.77
CA THR A 282 -24.66 -37.63 10.30
C THR A 282 -24.46 -36.11 10.45
N ALA A 283 -25.47 -35.33 10.08
CA ALA A 283 -25.79 -34.00 10.64
C ALA A 283 -24.74 -32.85 10.62
N GLU A 284 -23.50 -33.03 10.18
CA GLU A 284 -22.50 -31.94 10.01
C GLU A 284 -22.56 -31.24 8.64
N ASN A 285 -23.42 -31.69 7.72
CA ASN A 285 -23.33 -31.47 6.28
C ASN A 285 -23.52 -30.03 5.74
N ASP A 286 -23.71 -29.01 6.58
CA ASP A 286 -23.94 -27.61 6.16
C ASP A 286 -22.66 -26.74 6.16
N LEU A 287 -21.48 -27.28 6.53
CA LEU A 287 -20.21 -26.54 6.49
C LEU A 287 -19.39 -26.87 5.23
N GLN A 288 -19.19 -25.87 4.37
CA GLN A 288 -18.30 -25.98 3.20
C GLN A 288 -16.84 -25.84 3.64
N VAL A 289 -15.99 -26.81 3.32
CA VAL A 289 -14.56 -26.77 3.68
C VAL A 289 -13.73 -26.24 2.51
N HIS A 290 -12.92 -25.23 2.75
CA HIS A 290 -11.92 -24.71 1.82
C HIS A 290 -10.52 -25.19 2.21
N ARG A 291 -9.68 -25.55 1.22
CA ARG A 291 -8.28 -25.96 1.41
C ARG A 291 -7.36 -25.26 0.42
N HIS A 292 -6.27 -24.67 0.91
CA HIS A 292 -5.25 -24.01 0.09
C HIS A 292 -4.20 -25.02 -0.38
N GLU A 293 -4.13 -25.26 -1.69
CA GLU A 293 -3.34 -26.36 -2.29
C GLU A 293 -1.86 -26.38 -1.89
N LYS A 294 -1.22 -25.21 -1.76
CA LYS A 294 0.23 -25.11 -1.52
C LYS A 294 0.64 -25.15 -0.05
N THR A 295 -0.20 -24.62 0.83
CA THR A 295 0.15 -24.43 2.26
C THR A 295 -0.56 -25.42 3.16
N GLY A 296 -1.57 -26.14 2.67
CA GLY A 296 -2.40 -27.04 3.47
C GLY A 296 -3.44 -26.32 4.35
N ALA A 297 -3.45 -24.99 4.38
CA ALA A 297 -4.40 -24.20 5.18
C ALA A 297 -5.85 -24.58 4.90
N THR A 298 -6.68 -24.66 5.94
CA THR A 298 -8.10 -24.99 5.82
C THR A 298 -8.97 -24.12 6.71
N TRP A 299 -10.12 -23.70 6.18
CA TRP A 299 -11.20 -23.07 6.95
C TRP A 299 -12.57 -23.61 6.54
N LYS A 300 -13.54 -23.46 7.45
CA LYS A 300 -14.93 -23.88 7.27
C LYS A 300 -15.81 -22.65 7.03
N ALA A 301 -16.53 -22.62 5.92
CA ALA A 301 -17.56 -21.66 5.58
C ALA A 301 -18.95 -22.17 6.00
N LYS A 302 -19.77 -21.29 6.56
CA LYS A 302 -21.17 -21.55 6.90
C LYS A 302 -22.10 -20.68 6.03
N PRO A 303 -23.08 -21.26 5.31
CA PRO A 303 -24.00 -20.51 4.47
C PRO A 303 -24.71 -19.39 5.23
N THR A 304 -24.56 -18.15 4.76
CA THR A 304 -25.20 -16.99 5.37
C THR A 304 -26.69 -16.98 5.02
N GLY A 305 -27.54 -17.30 5.99
CA GLY A 305 -29.00 -17.26 5.84
C GLY A 305 -29.53 -15.89 5.40
N SER A 306 -30.76 -15.89 4.86
CA SER A 306 -31.40 -14.80 4.09
C SER A 306 -31.45 -13.40 4.73
N LEU A 307 -31.14 -13.27 6.02
CA LEU A 307 -31.03 -12.00 6.73
C LEU A 307 -29.78 -11.18 6.33
N GLN A 308 -28.72 -11.83 5.86
CA GLN A 308 -27.44 -11.17 5.59
C GLN A 308 -27.39 -10.59 4.16
N SER A 309 -28.10 -9.48 3.91
CA SER A 309 -27.99 -8.74 2.64
C SER A 309 -26.58 -8.17 2.44
N ASN A 310 -26.15 -7.97 1.20
CA ASN A 310 -24.83 -7.38 0.92
C ASN A 310 -24.67 -5.98 1.54
N LYS A 311 -25.76 -5.21 1.63
CA LYS A 311 -25.79 -3.92 2.34
C LYS A 311 -25.46 -4.06 3.83
N LEU A 312 -25.95 -5.11 4.51
CA LEU A 312 -25.63 -5.38 5.93
C LEU A 312 -24.17 -5.76 6.14
N PHE A 313 -23.56 -6.44 5.17
CA PHE A 313 -22.15 -6.83 5.26
C PHE A 313 -21.23 -5.63 5.00
N LEU A 314 -21.48 -4.88 3.92
CA LEU A 314 -20.75 -3.64 3.60
C LEU A 314 -20.87 -2.58 4.71
N ALA A 315 -22.02 -2.48 5.39
CA ALA A 315 -22.26 -1.56 6.51
C ALA A 315 -21.39 -1.82 7.76
N ARG A 316 -20.60 -2.89 7.78
CA ARG A 316 -19.66 -3.26 8.85
C ARG A 316 -18.19 -3.13 8.41
N LEU A 317 -17.95 -2.94 7.11
CA LEU A 317 -16.64 -2.56 6.60
C LEU A 317 -16.51 -1.04 6.74
N GLY A 318 -15.28 -0.55 6.93
CA GLY A 318 -15.07 0.84 7.33
C GLY A 318 -13.61 1.27 7.38
N THR A 319 -12.68 0.45 6.90
CA THR A 319 -11.26 0.81 6.91
C THR A 319 -10.83 1.28 5.54
N ARG A 320 -10.17 2.44 5.52
CA ARG A 320 -9.47 3.01 4.37
C ARG A 320 -7.99 2.87 4.64
N MET A 321 -7.26 2.29 3.69
CA MET A 321 -5.81 2.15 3.76
C MET A 321 -5.15 3.53 3.54
N GLU A 322 -4.14 3.87 4.33
CA GLU A 322 -3.37 5.12 4.19
C GLU A 322 -2.36 5.04 3.03
N GLY A 323 -1.91 3.83 2.70
CA GLY A 323 -0.85 3.57 1.75
C GLY A 323 0.54 3.86 2.32
N VAL A 324 1.53 3.06 1.90
CA VAL A 324 2.92 3.10 2.39
C VAL A 324 3.52 4.51 2.39
N VAL A 325 3.28 5.32 1.35
CA VAL A 325 3.83 6.69 1.24
C VAL A 325 3.16 7.65 2.23
N GLY A 326 1.85 7.50 2.48
CA GLY A 326 1.12 8.32 3.44
C GLY A 326 1.52 8.00 4.87
N ARG A 327 1.37 6.74 5.27
CA ARG A 327 1.61 6.31 6.67
C ARG A 327 3.06 6.53 7.11
N ASN A 328 4.05 6.29 6.23
CA ASN A 328 5.47 6.50 6.54
C ASN A 328 5.88 7.98 6.58
N ALA A 329 5.05 8.89 6.03
CA ALA A 329 5.26 10.33 6.13
C ALA A 329 4.56 10.95 7.35
N ALA A 330 3.47 10.34 7.81
CA ALA A 330 2.69 10.79 8.97
C ALA A 330 3.37 10.45 10.32
N ARG A 331 3.81 9.19 10.49
CA ARG A 331 4.35 8.68 11.76
C ARG A 331 5.57 7.78 11.55
N PRO A 332 6.49 7.66 12.53
CA PRO A 332 7.67 6.82 12.39
C PRO A 332 7.30 5.34 12.20
N THR A 333 8.23 4.56 11.68
CA THR A 333 8.15 3.09 11.68
C THR A 333 9.15 2.56 12.70
N ILE A 334 8.71 1.69 13.62
CA ILE A 334 9.59 1.12 14.66
C ILE A 334 9.99 -0.30 14.26
N GLU A 335 11.30 -0.55 14.23
CA GLU A 335 11.89 -1.86 13.98
C GLU A 335 12.56 -2.38 15.26
N HIS A 336 12.30 -3.64 15.60
CA HIS A 336 12.91 -4.34 16.72
C HIS A 336 14.21 -5.03 16.28
N ASP A 337 15.18 -5.12 17.19
CA ASP A 337 16.41 -5.87 16.98
C ASP A 337 16.17 -7.37 17.20
N LEU A 338 15.73 -8.04 16.14
CA LEU A 338 15.42 -9.46 16.12
C LEU A 338 16.60 -10.35 16.53
N SER A 339 17.86 -9.87 16.48
CA SER A 339 19.02 -10.63 16.95
C SER A 339 19.03 -10.88 18.47
N LYS A 340 18.22 -10.11 19.22
CA LYS A 340 18.06 -10.18 20.68
C LYS A 340 16.75 -10.85 21.12
N ILE A 341 15.89 -11.25 20.17
CA ILE A 341 14.50 -11.66 20.46
C ILE A 341 14.28 -13.10 19.99
N GLN A 342 14.05 -14.02 20.94
CA GLN A 342 13.63 -15.38 20.61
C GLN A 342 12.10 -15.46 20.54
N LEU A 343 11.56 -15.44 19.32
CA LEU A 343 10.12 -15.57 19.07
C LEU A 343 9.64 -17.02 19.25
N PRO A 344 8.57 -17.29 20.02
CA PRO A 344 7.96 -18.62 20.12
C PRO A 344 7.13 -18.99 18.89
N VAL A 345 6.94 -20.30 18.65
CA VAL A 345 6.11 -20.83 17.54
C VAL A 345 4.63 -20.41 17.66
N SER A 346 4.14 -20.21 18.87
CA SER A 346 2.80 -19.64 19.14
C SER A 346 2.83 -18.67 20.31
N PHE A 347 1.96 -17.67 20.25
CA PHE A 347 1.79 -16.62 21.24
C PHE A 347 0.33 -16.17 21.28
N ASP A 348 -0.15 -15.82 22.48
CA ASP A 348 -1.52 -15.38 22.72
C ASP A 348 -1.48 -14.37 23.88
N SER A 349 -1.73 -13.09 23.61
CA SER A 349 -1.62 -12.02 24.61
C SER A 349 -2.47 -12.28 25.85
N ARG A 350 -3.63 -12.97 25.71
CA ARG A 350 -4.53 -13.35 26.82
C ARG A 350 -3.88 -14.31 27.81
N LYS A 351 -2.85 -15.06 27.38
CA LYS A 351 -2.10 -15.99 28.23
C LYS A 351 -0.92 -15.32 28.91
N LYS A 352 -0.28 -14.33 28.28
CA LYS A 352 0.84 -13.55 28.87
C LYS A 352 0.34 -12.53 29.88
N TRP A 353 -0.71 -11.79 29.54
CA TRP A 353 -1.28 -10.69 30.32
C TRP A 353 -2.71 -11.03 30.79
N ASN A 354 -2.83 -12.16 31.47
CA ASN A 354 -4.12 -12.72 31.92
C ASN A 354 -4.82 -11.90 33.02
N ASN A 355 -4.13 -10.90 33.59
CA ASN A 355 -4.68 -9.89 34.49
C ASN A 355 -5.44 -8.78 33.74
N CYS A 356 -5.16 -8.55 32.45
CA CYS A 356 -5.84 -7.54 31.65
C CYS A 356 -7.15 -8.11 31.06
N SER A 357 -8.29 -7.81 31.70
CA SER A 357 -9.59 -8.37 31.29
C SER A 357 -10.04 -7.94 29.89
N THR A 358 -9.66 -6.74 29.45
CA THR A 358 -9.90 -6.21 28.09
C THR A 358 -9.30 -7.10 26.99
N MET A 359 -8.22 -7.83 27.31
CA MET A 359 -7.47 -8.67 26.37
C MET A 359 -8.32 -9.78 25.76
N SER A 360 -9.33 -10.24 26.51
CA SER A 360 -10.26 -11.29 26.09
C SER A 360 -11.63 -10.77 25.65
N GLN A 361 -11.87 -9.47 25.75
CA GLN A 361 -13.14 -8.82 25.39
C GLN A 361 -13.27 -8.76 23.86
N ILE A 362 -14.38 -9.28 23.33
CA ILE A 362 -14.85 -8.99 21.98
C ILE A 362 -15.91 -7.88 22.05
N ARG A 363 -15.81 -6.88 21.16
CA ARG A 363 -16.79 -5.78 21.06
C ARG A 363 -17.68 -5.90 19.81
N ASP A 364 -18.60 -4.96 19.66
CA ASP A 364 -19.62 -4.96 18.60
C ASP A 364 -19.79 -3.55 17.99
N GLN A 365 -19.37 -3.36 16.73
CA GLN A 365 -19.57 -2.12 15.96
C GLN A 365 -21.01 -1.95 15.42
N SER A 366 -21.89 -2.92 15.67
CA SER A 366 -23.29 -2.97 15.29
C SER A 366 -23.51 -2.81 13.77
N SER A 367 -24.13 -1.70 13.36
CA SER A 367 -24.42 -1.34 11.96
C SER A 367 -23.78 0.01 11.61
N CYS A 368 -22.53 0.21 12.02
CA CYS A 368 -21.71 1.39 11.78
C CYS A 368 -20.35 0.93 11.24
N GLY A 369 -19.79 1.61 10.23
CA GLY A 369 -18.47 1.33 9.66
C GLY A 369 -17.32 1.83 10.52
N SER A 370 -17.34 1.57 11.84
CA SER A 370 -16.37 2.05 12.82
C SER A 370 -15.25 1.06 13.16
N CYS A 371 -14.99 0.04 12.34
CA CYS A 371 -13.95 -0.95 12.59
C CYS A 371 -12.56 -0.33 12.82
N TRP A 372 -12.24 0.75 12.09
CA TRP A 372 -11.03 1.58 12.22
C TRP A 372 -10.89 2.29 13.58
N ALA A 373 -11.99 2.44 14.32
CA ALA A 373 -12.00 2.97 15.67
C ALA A 373 -11.96 1.84 16.70
N PHE A 374 -12.60 0.71 16.41
CA PHE A 374 -12.66 -0.45 17.31
C PHE A 374 -11.30 -1.14 17.46
N GLY A 375 -10.60 -1.44 16.36
CA GLY A 375 -9.27 -2.05 16.40
C GLY A 375 -8.30 -1.19 17.22
N ALA A 376 -8.31 0.12 16.99
CA ALA A 376 -7.57 1.11 17.77
C ALA A 376 -7.93 1.03 19.26
N VAL A 377 -9.17 1.32 19.67
CA VAL A 377 -9.48 1.43 21.11
C VAL A 377 -9.40 0.10 21.86
N GLU A 378 -9.63 -1.03 21.21
CA GLU A 378 -9.42 -2.35 21.81
C GLU A 378 -7.94 -2.60 22.10
N ALA A 379 -7.05 -2.30 21.14
CA ALA A 379 -5.60 -2.47 21.33
C ALA A 379 -5.01 -1.41 22.29
N ILE A 380 -5.54 -0.18 22.29
CA ILE A 380 -5.18 0.87 23.24
C ILE A 380 -5.59 0.48 24.67
N SER A 381 -6.82 -0.03 24.88
CA SER A 381 -7.30 -0.53 26.18
C SER A 381 -6.34 -1.59 26.75
N ASP A 382 -5.95 -2.56 25.91
CA ASP A 382 -5.02 -3.62 26.28
C ASP A 382 -3.62 -3.06 26.60
N ARG A 383 -3.12 -2.11 25.81
CA ARG A 383 -1.80 -1.49 26.02
C ARG A 383 -1.74 -0.62 27.27
N ILE A 384 -2.81 0.08 27.63
CA ILE A 384 -2.87 0.83 28.91
C ILE A 384 -2.70 -0.14 30.09
N CYS A 385 -3.36 -1.30 30.06
CA CYS A 385 -3.19 -2.31 31.11
C CYS A 385 -1.80 -2.98 31.11
N ILE A 386 -1.18 -3.19 29.93
CA ILE A 386 0.16 -3.80 29.82
C ILE A 386 1.26 -2.89 30.36
N HIS A 387 1.20 -1.58 30.08
CA HIS A 387 2.30 -0.64 30.32
C HIS A 387 2.11 0.26 31.54
N SER A 388 0.98 0.19 32.24
CA SER A 388 0.78 0.88 33.52
C SER A 388 1.30 0.05 34.70
N CYS A 389 2.04 0.68 35.62
CA CYS A 389 2.69 0.00 36.74
C CYS A 389 1.73 -0.72 37.69
N GLU A 390 0.48 -0.26 37.79
CA GLU A 390 -0.58 -0.87 38.60
C GLU A 390 -1.47 -1.86 37.83
N GLY A 391 -1.29 -2.00 36.51
CA GLY A 391 -2.17 -2.81 35.65
C GLY A 391 -3.56 -2.18 35.48
N THR A 392 -3.60 -0.88 35.18
CA THR A 392 -4.83 -0.09 35.03
C THR A 392 -5.72 -0.64 33.91
N ILE A 393 -6.82 -1.28 34.30
CA ILE A 393 -7.85 -1.76 33.38
C ILE A 393 -8.81 -0.62 33.05
N VAL A 394 -8.82 -0.19 31.79
CA VAL A 394 -9.80 0.79 31.26
C VAL A 394 -10.29 0.35 29.89
N GLU A 395 -11.60 0.44 29.66
CA GLU A 395 -12.17 0.33 28.32
C GLU A 395 -12.15 1.71 27.67
N ILE A 396 -11.34 1.93 26.64
CA ILE A 396 -11.32 3.21 25.91
C ILE A 396 -12.52 3.31 24.95
N SER A 397 -13.09 4.51 24.88
CA SER A 397 -14.33 4.81 24.16
C SER A 397 -14.17 4.71 22.66
N ALA A 398 -14.88 3.75 22.06
CA ALA A 398 -15.08 3.71 20.62
C ALA A 398 -15.99 4.84 20.11
N LEU A 399 -16.76 5.52 20.97
CA LEU A 399 -17.63 6.63 20.58
C LEU A 399 -16.84 7.93 20.44
N ASP A 400 -16.03 8.28 21.44
CA ASP A 400 -15.22 9.49 21.48
C ASP A 400 -14.31 9.62 20.24
N LEU A 401 -13.57 8.55 19.94
CA LEU A 401 -12.76 8.47 18.73
C LEU A 401 -13.59 8.58 17.44
N LEU A 402 -14.75 7.93 17.39
CA LEU A 402 -15.63 7.84 16.22
C LEU A 402 -16.33 9.16 15.87
N SER A 403 -16.66 9.99 16.87
CA SER A 403 -17.39 11.26 16.68
C SER A 403 -16.51 12.50 16.76
N CYS A 404 -15.41 12.49 17.52
CA CYS A 404 -14.57 13.69 17.75
C CYS A 404 -13.29 13.74 16.89
N CYS A 405 -12.87 12.65 16.24
CA CYS A 405 -11.73 12.69 15.32
C CYS A 405 -12.14 13.07 13.88
N ASP A 406 -12.36 14.36 13.61
CA ASP A 406 -12.64 14.91 12.27
C ASP A 406 -11.60 14.50 11.21
N SER A 407 -10.33 14.33 11.60
CA SER A 407 -9.25 13.92 10.70
C SER A 407 -9.22 12.41 10.40
N CYS A 408 -9.89 11.58 11.20
CA CYS A 408 -9.80 10.13 11.08
C CYS A 408 -10.69 9.55 9.97
N GLY A 409 -11.75 10.23 9.53
CA GLY A 409 -12.64 9.72 8.48
C GLY A 409 -14.06 10.26 8.51
N ASP A 410 -14.96 9.59 7.80
CA ASP A 410 -16.39 9.93 7.75
C ASP A 410 -17.21 9.18 8.82
N GLY A 411 -16.58 8.95 9.99
CA GLY A 411 -17.14 8.23 11.13
C GLY A 411 -17.67 6.84 10.80
N CYS A 412 -18.98 6.65 10.88
CA CYS A 412 -19.66 5.39 10.51
C CYS A 412 -19.61 5.05 9.01
N ASN A 413 -19.05 5.91 8.16
CA ASN A 413 -18.81 5.65 6.74
C ASN A 413 -17.31 5.36 6.45
N GLY A 414 -16.56 5.08 7.51
CA GLY A 414 -15.19 4.58 7.46
C GLY A 414 -14.10 5.64 7.59
N GLY A 415 -12.91 5.19 7.98
CA GLY A 415 -11.77 6.02 8.34
C GLY A 415 -10.43 5.29 8.25
N TRP A 416 -9.38 5.97 8.69
CA TRP A 416 -7.98 5.57 8.56
C TRP A 416 -7.39 5.20 9.93
N PRO A 417 -7.12 3.91 10.20
CA PRO A 417 -6.65 3.40 11.49
C PRO A 417 -5.48 4.18 12.09
N GLY A 418 -4.41 4.46 11.35
CA GLY A 418 -3.25 5.15 11.91
C GLY A 418 -3.52 6.59 12.35
N LEU A 419 -4.52 7.26 11.78
CA LEU A 419 -4.95 8.58 12.24
C LEU A 419 -5.68 8.51 13.59
N ALA A 420 -6.28 7.36 13.96
CA ALA A 420 -6.82 7.16 15.30
C ALA A 420 -5.71 7.08 16.37
N TRP A 421 -4.60 6.41 16.07
CA TRP A 421 -3.44 6.39 16.98
C TRP A 421 -2.78 7.77 17.07
N ASP A 422 -2.74 8.53 15.98
CA ASP A 422 -2.29 9.92 16.00
C ASP A 422 -3.25 10.83 16.79
N TYR A 423 -4.56 10.61 16.74
CA TYR A 423 -5.54 11.33 17.56
C TYR A 423 -5.39 11.00 19.05
N TRP A 424 -5.27 9.71 19.40
CA TRP A 424 -5.00 9.27 20.77
C TRP A 424 -3.71 9.88 21.34
N LYS A 425 -2.69 10.12 20.50
CA LYS A 425 -1.48 10.86 20.88
C LYS A 425 -1.72 12.36 21.07
N ASN A 426 -2.39 13.00 20.12
CA ASN A 426 -2.45 14.47 20.03
C ASN A 426 -3.61 15.11 20.84
N SER A 427 -4.67 14.34 21.11
CA SER A 427 -5.92 14.80 21.72
C SER A 427 -6.37 13.92 22.89
N GLY A 428 -5.88 12.68 22.99
CA GLY A 428 -6.33 11.71 23.99
C GLY A 428 -7.68 11.07 23.64
N LEU A 429 -8.10 10.12 24.47
CA LEU A 429 -9.41 9.46 24.38
C LEU A 429 -9.95 9.12 25.78
N VAL A 430 -11.24 9.32 26.01
CA VAL A 430 -11.89 8.98 27.30
C VAL A 430 -12.28 7.51 27.41
N SER A 431 -12.64 7.04 28.60
CA SER A 431 -13.19 5.69 28.81
C SER A 431 -14.62 5.55 28.25
N GLY A 432 -15.01 4.33 27.88
CA GLY A 432 -16.34 4.04 27.36
C GLY A 432 -16.54 2.59 26.92
N GLY A 433 -17.45 1.89 27.60
CA GLY A 433 -17.86 0.52 27.30
C GLY A 433 -18.94 0.41 26.24
N SER A 434 -19.63 -0.74 26.20
CA SER A 434 -20.71 -1.02 25.23
C SER A 434 -22.04 -0.36 25.62
N LYS A 435 -23.05 -0.47 24.76
CA LYS A 435 -24.41 0.00 25.09
C LYS A 435 -25.07 -0.86 26.16
N GLU A 436 -24.81 -2.16 26.12
CA GLU A 436 -25.39 -3.17 27.01
C GLU A 436 -24.71 -3.19 28.39
N ASN A 437 -23.44 -2.80 28.45
CA ASN A 437 -22.65 -2.65 29.67
C ASN A 437 -21.92 -1.28 29.65
N PRO A 438 -22.62 -0.18 29.94
CA PRO A 438 -22.01 1.15 29.98
C PRO A 438 -21.04 1.24 31.16
N ASN A 439 -19.77 1.45 30.83
CA ASN A 439 -18.63 1.46 31.74
C ASN A 439 -17.61 2.51 31.26
N GLY A 440 -17.72 3.73 31.73
CA GLY A 440 -16.84 4.85 31.34
C GLY A 440 -17.57 6.14 31.03
N CYS A 441 -16.80 7.17 30.65
CA CYS A 441 -17.27 8.51 30.31
C CYS A 441 -18.21 8.53 29.09
N SER A 442 -17.82 7.95 27.96
CA SER A 442 -18.51 8.06 26.66
C SER A 442 -18.83 6.67 26.08
N ASN A 443 -19.98 6.09 26.45
CA ASN A 443 -20.33 4.70 26.13
C ASN A 443 -20.92 4.54 24.73
N TYR A 444 -20.66 3.41 24.06
CA TYR A 444 -21.05 3.20 22.66
C TYR A 444 -22.58 3.23 22.48
N PRO A 445 -23.14 4.00 21.52
CA PRO A 445 -24.57 4.30 21.51
C PRO A 445 -25.42 3.31 20.71
N PHE A 446 -24.81 2.43 19.91
CA PHE A 446 -25.52 1.47 19.05
C PHE A 446 -25.58 0.09 19.72
N PRO A 447 -26.74 -0.60 19.66
CA PRO A 447 -26.92 -1.87 20.35
C PRO A 447 -26.17 -3.02 19.65
N SER A 448 -25.68 -3.96 20.45
CA SER A 448 -25.11 -5.22 19.97
C SER A 448 -26.18 -6.02 19.21
N CYS A 449 -25.80 -6.63 18.06
CA CYS A 449 -26.78 -7.20 17.14
C CYS A 449 -26.31 -8.49 16.46
N THR A 450 -27.24 -9.35 16.04
CA THR A 450 -26.89 -10.62 15.40
C THR A 450 -26.35 -10.40 13.99
N HIS A 451 -25.06 -10.70 13.79
CA HIS A 451 -24.41 -10.60 12.48
C HIS A 451 -24.71 -11.79 11.54
N ARG A 452 -25.22 -12.92 12.06
CA ARG A 452 -25.58 -14.17 11.34
C ARG A 452 -26.90 -14.80 11.82
N GLY A 453 -27.86 -14.99 10.93
CA GLY A 453 -29.00 -15.91 11.16
C GLY A 453 -29.88 -15.57 12.38
N LYS A 454 -30.20 -16.59 13.20
CA LYS A 454 -30.85 -16.43 14.51
C LYS A 454 -29.80 -16.56 15.62
N GLY A 455 -29.47 -15.45 16.27
CA GLY A 455 -28.68 -15.43 17.51
C GLY A 455 -29.54 -15.11 18.72
N SER A 456 -28.90 -14.83 19.85
CA SER A 456 -29.54 -14.33 21.08
C SER A 456 -29.84 -12.82 21.02
N ARG A 457 -29.16 -12.09 20.14
CA ARG A 457 -29.23 -10.64 19.96
C ARG A 457 -30.33 -10.25 18.95
N PRO A 458 -30.82 -8.99 18.96
CA PRO A 458 -31.72 -8.50 17.92
C PRO A 458 -31.03 -8.46 16.53
N PRO A 459 -31.75 -8.60 15.41
CA PRO A 459 -31.17 -8.44 14.08
C PRO A 459 -30.58 -7.03 13.87
N CYS A 460 -29.42 -6.95 13.22
CA CYS A 460 -28.77 -5.68 12.89
C CYS A 460 -29.61 -4.80 11.96
N ARG A 461 -29.43 -3.48 12.04
CA ARG A 461 -30.18 -2.48 11.26
C ARG A 461 -29.88 -2.62 9.76
N HIS A 462 -30.90 -2.44 8.91
CA HIS A 462 -30.77 -2.45 7.45
C HIS A 462 -30.16 -1.17 6.83
N GLU A 463 -29.62 -0.29 7.67
CA GLU A 463 -29.04 1.01 7.32
C GLU A 463 -27.85 1.28 8.23
N ILE A 464 -26.84 1.96 7.68
CA ILE A 464 -25.70 2.44 8.45
C ILE A 464 -26.22 3.49 9.45
N TYR A 465 -25.83 3.38 10.72
CA TYR A 465 -26.07 4.45 11.69
C TYR A 465 -25.31 5.71 11.27
N ARG A 466 -25.91 6.89 11.45
CA ARG A 466 -25.15 8.13 11.30
C ARG A 466 -24.10 8.19 12.41
N THR A 467 -22.92 8.71 12.09
CA THR A 467 -21.96 9.15 13.11
C THR A 467 -22.68 10.07 14.09
N PRO A 468 -22.60 9.83 15.41
CA PRO A 468 -23.12 10.76 16.41
C PRO A 468 -22.31 12.06 16.38
N ASP A 469 -22.90 13.16 16.85
CA ASP A 469 -22.16 14.41 17.04
C ASP A 469 -21.08 14.23 18.13
N CYS A 470 -19.96 14.95 18.03
CA CYS A 470 -18.95 14.99 19.09
C CYS A 470 -19.54 15.67 20.35
N VAL A 471 -19.45 15.01 21.49
CA VAL A 471 -19.91 15.52 22.79
C VAL A 471 -18.78 15.31 23.80
N GLN A 472 -18.11 16.40 24.18
CA GLN A 472 -16.98 16.38 25.12
C GLN A 472 -17.45 16.50 26.58
N GLU A 473 -18.47 15.71 26.92
CA GLU A 473 -19.09 15.62 28.25
C GLU A 473 -19.31 14.14 28.58
N CYS A 474 -19.08 13.73 29.84
CA CYS A 474 -19.31 12.35 30.26
C CYS A 474 -20.80 12.07 30.52
N ALA A 475 -21.19 10.80 30.42
CA ALA A 475 -22.52 10.33 30.76
C ALA A 475 -22.92 10.69 32.20
N GLU A 476 -24.20 11.02 32.39
CA GLU A 476 -24.76 11.41 33.69
C GLU A 476 -24.49 10.34 34.76
N GLY A 477 -23.90 10.77 35.89
CA GLY A 477 -23.52 9.88 36.99
C GLY A 477 -22.10 9.28 36.88
N TYR A 478 -21.32 9.60 35.85
CA TYR A 478 -19.90 9.26 35.82
C TYR A 478 -19.07 10.14 36.78
N ASN A 479 -18.02 9.58 37.38
CA ASN A 479 -17.31 10.18 38.52
C ASN A 479 -16.21 11.19 38.15
N LYS A 480 -16.02 11.50 36.87
CA LYS A 480 -15.00 12.44 36.35
C LYS A 480 -15.62 13.36 35.30
N ASN A 481 -15.00 14.51 35.07
CA ASN A 481 -15.25 15.31 33.87
C ASN A 481 -14.52 14.69 32.66
N TYR A 482 -14.94 15.03 31.44
CA TYR A 482 -14.34 14.54 30.19
C TYR A 482 -12.82 14.76 30.15
N THR A 483 -12.35 15.95 30.50
CA THR A 483 -10.92 16.32 30.55
C THR A 483 -10.10 15.46 31.50
N ASP A 484 -10.72 14.97 32.57
CA ASP A 484 -10.06 14.27 33.67
C ASP A 484 -10.03 12.74 33.44
N ASP A 485 -10.65 12.30 32.34
CA ASP A 485 -10.71 10.92 31.88
C ASP A 485 -9.95 10.69 30.55
N LEU A 486 -9.31 11.72 29.99
CA LEU A 486 -8.52 11.60 28.75
C LEU A 486 -7.23 10.80 28.99
N HIS A 487 -7.13 9.64 28.35
CA HIS A 487 -5.91 8.83 28.26
C HIS A 487 -5.16 9.18 26.96
N TYR A 488 -3.84 9.38 27.04
CA TYR A 488 -3.01 9.83 25.92
C TYR A 488 -1.97 8.78 25.51
N ALA A 489 -1.53 8.82 24.25
CA ALA A 489 -0.31 8.13 23.82
C ALA A 489 0.94 8.98 24.10
N TYR A 490 2.06 8.32 24.43
CA TYR A 490 3.39 8.92 24.30
C TYR A 490 3.80 9.01 22.81
N ILE A 491 3.53 7.95 22.05
CA ILE A 491 3.90 7.83 20.65
C ILE A 491 2.91 6.94 19.87
N SER A 492 2.65 7.33 18.62
CA SER A 492 2.00 6.53 17.58
C SER A 492 3.03 6.16 16.50
N TYR A 493 2.97 4.95 15.96
CA TYR A 493 3.94 4.44 15.00
C TYR A 493 3.41 3.31 14.13
N ASN A 494 3.98 3.19 12.93
CA ASN A 494 3.81 2.04 12.05
C ASN A 494 4.70 0.88 12.52
N VAL A 495 4.23 -0.35 12.32
CA VAL A 495 5.09 -1.55 12.33
C VAL A 495 5.47 -1.88 10.87
N PRO A 496 6.69 -2.34 10.57
CA PRO A 496 7.06 -2.83 9.25
C PRO A 496 6.11 -3.89 8.71
N SER A 497 6.02 -4.00 7.38
CA SER A 497 5.35 -5.13 6.71
C SER A 497 6.26 -6.36 6.69
N ASP A 498 6.71 -6.78 7.87
CA ASP A 498 7.56 -7.95 8.11
C ASP A 498 6.97 -8.81 9.23
N GLU A 499 6.88 -10.12 9.00
CA GLU A 499 6.25 -11.07 9.90
C GLU A 499 6.90 -11.08 11.29
N GLN A 500 8.23 -11.08 11.36
CA GLN A 500 8.96 -11.20 12.63
C GLN A 500 8.93 -9.88 13.41
N GLN A 501 8.90 -8.74 12.72
CA GLN A 501 8.68 -7.44 13.35
C GLN A 501 7.28 -7.32 13.98
N ILE A 502 6.24 -7.81 13.31
CA ILE A 502 4.86 -7.84 13.84
C ILE A 502 4.77 -8.81 15.03
N MET A 503 5.39 -9.99 14.94
CA MET A 503 5.49 -10.93 16.07
C MET A 503 6.22 -10.29 17.27
N ALA A 504 7.35 -9.62 17.04
CA ALA A 504 8.14 -8.96 18.09
C ALA A 504 7.35 -7.84 18.79
N GLU A 505 6.69 -6.97 18.02
CA GLU A 505 5.85 -5.90 18.58
C GLU A 505 4.72 -6.46 19.45
N ILE A 506 4.00 -7.47 18.96
CA ILE A 506 2.92 -8.11 19.73
C ILE A 506 3.47 -8.80 21.00
N MET A 507 4.64 -9.46 20.90
CA MET A 507 5.24 -10.16 22.03
C MET A 507 5.70 -9.22 23.15
N LEU A 508 6.30 -8.08 22.77
CA LEU A 508 6.90 -7.14 23.70
C LEU A 508 5.83 -6.19 24.26
N ASN A 509 5.08 -5.54 23.37
CA ASN A 509 4.28 -4.35 23.68
C ASN A 509 2.77 -4.60 23.71
N GLY A 510 2.29 -5.78 23.29
CA GLY A 510 0.87 -6.14 23.30
C GLY A 510 0.17 -6.02 21.95
N PRO A 511 -1.15 -6.28 21.89
CA PRO A 511 -1.91 -6.31 20.64
C PRO A 511 -1.71 -5.05 19.79
N VAL A 512 -1.78 -5.22 18.48
CA VAL A 512 -1.66 -4.16 17.47
C VAL A 512 -2.97 -4.04 16.71
N GLU A 513 -3.23 -2.88 16.11
CA GLU A 513 -4.27 -2.78 15.09
C GLU A 513 -3.67 -3.15 13.73
N ALA A 514 -4.42 -3.94 12.96
CA ALA A 514 -4.05 -4.33 11.61
C ALA A 514 -5.27 -4.29 10.68
N SER A 515 -5.01 -4.12 9.38
CA SER A 515 -6.04 -3.91 8.36
C SER A 515 -5.88 -4.87 7.19
N PHE A 516 -6.99 -5.33 6.62
CA PHE A 516 -6.99 -6.23 5.46
C PHE A 516 -8.15 -5.96 4.50
N ASP A 517 -7.97 -6.36 3.24
CA ASP A 517 -8.99 -6.38 2.20
C ASP A 517 -9.96 -7.54 2.47
N VAL A 518 -11.21 -7.23 2.81
CA VAL A 518 -12.25 -8.25 3.01
C VAL A 518 -12.83 -8.67 1.66
N CYS A 519 -12.90 -9.98 1.42
CA CYS A 519 -13.53 -10.59 0.25
C CYS A 519 -14.97 -11.09 0.54
N GLU A 520 -15.73 -11.39 -0.52
CA GLU A 520 -17.11 -11.88 -0.44
C GLU A 520 -17.26 -13.22 0.32
N ASP A 521 -16.20 -14.01 0.43
CA ASP A 521 -16.14 -15.31 1.11
C ASP A 521 -15.98 -15.19 2.64
N PHE A 522 -15.16 -14.25 3.13
CA PHE A 522 -14.89 -14.03 4.55
C PHE A 522 -16.15 -13.90 5.42
N ARG A 523 -17.25 -13.35 4.86
CA ARG A 523 -18.57 -13.24 5.53
C ARG A 523 -19.15 -14.57 6.03
N THR A 524 -18.68 -15.68 5.47
CA THR A 524 -19.14 -17.05 5.76
C THR A 524 -18.24 -17.77 6.77
N TYR A 525 -17.03 -17.27 7.05
CA TYR A 525 -16.01 -17.89 7.91
C TYR A 525 -16.57 -18.34 9.28
N GLU A 526 -16.48 -19.63 9.59
CA GLU A 526 -16.92 -20.17 10.88
C GLU A 526 -15.73 -20.58 11.76
N SER A 527 -14.69 -21.19 11.19
CA SER A 527 -13.51 -21.67 11.91
C SER A 527 -12.35 -22.06 11.00
N GLY A 528 -11.15 -22.23 11.57
CA GLY A 528 -9.92 -22.63 10.88
C GLY A 528 -9.06 -21.44 10.43
N ILE A 529 -8.07 -21.69 9.57
CA ILE A 529 -7.15 -20.67 9.06
C ILE A 529 -7.68 -20.13 7.75
N TYR A 530 -8.26 -18.93 7.78
CA TYR A 530 -8.78 -18.23 6.62
C TYR A 530 -7.67 -17.90 5.62
N PHE A 531 -8.01 -18.07 4.35
CA PHE A 531 -7.28 -17.58 3.18
C PHE A 531 -8.34 -17.32 2.10
N HIS A 532 -8.13 -16.31 1.27
CA HIS A 532 -9.09 -15.97 0.22
C HIS A 532 -9.24 -17.13 -0.78
N SER A 533 -10.48 -17.57 -0.94
CA SER A 533 -10.88 -18.77 -1.67
C SER A 533 -11.78 -18.48 -2.86
N TRP A 534 -12.67 -17.47 -2.77
CA TRP A 534 -13.57 -17.09 -3.86
C TRP A 534 -14.20 -15.69 -3.69
N GLY A 535 -14.72 -15.14 -4.78
CA GLY A 535 -15.36 -13.83 -4.81
C GLY A 535 -14.37 -12.68 -5.04
N LYS A 536 -14.81 -11.44 -4.81
CA LYS A 536 -13.97 -10.23 -4.96
C LYS A 536 -13.77 -9.51 -3.62
N VAL A 537 -12.78 -8.62 -3.57
CA VAL A 537 -12.65 -7.62 -2.49
C VAL A 537 -13.88 -6.70 -2.47
N VAL A 538 -14.44 -6.47 -1.28
CA VAL A 538 -15.64 -5.65 -1.05
C VAL A 538 -15.40 -4.41 -0.19
N GLY A 539 -14.27 -4.32 0.51
CA GLY A 539 -13.87 -3.16 1.31
C GLY A 539 -12.78 -3.52 2.32
N GLY A 540 -12.15 -2.51 2.93
CA GLY A 540 -11.19 -2.71 4.01
C GLY A 540 -11.86 -2.89 5.37
N HIS A 541 -11.25 -3.72 6.22
CA HIS A 541 -11.64 -3.92 7.61
C HIS A 541 -10.42 -3.84 8.53
N ALA A 542 -10.59 -3.30 9.74
CA ALA A 542 -9.57 -3.21 10.77
C ALA A 542 -9.98 -4.03 12.00
N ILE A 543 -8.99 -4.64 12.64
CA ILE A 543 -9.13 -5.63 13.70
C ILE A 543 -8.03 -5.48 14.75
N LYS A 544 -8.18 -6.14 15.90
CA LYS A 544 -7.12 -6.28 16.89
C LYS A 544 -6.36 -7.59 16.66
N MET A 545 -5.07 -7.52 16.33
CA MET A 545 -4.19 -8.68 16.21
C MET A 545 -3.45 -8.90 17.53
N LEU A 546 -3.65 -10.07 18.16
CA LEU A 546 -3.26 -10.35 19.56
C LEU A 546 -2.41 -11.62 19.74
N GLY A 547 -1.88 -12.19 18.65
CA GLY A 547 -1.03 -13.36 18.72
C GLY A 547 -0.89 -14.09 17.40
N TRP A 548 -0.30 -15.28 17.46
CA TRP A 548 -0.06 -16.15 16.31
C TRP A 548 0.08 -17.61 16.77
N GLY A 549 0.06 -18.53 15.81
CA GLY A 549 0.42 -19.91 16.08
C GLY A 549 0.62 -20.71 14.81
N GLU A 550 0.65 -22.03 14.97
CA GLU A 550 0.75 -22.98 13.89
C GLU A 550 -0.25 -24.12 14.14
N GLU A 551 -1.01 -24.52 13.13
CA GLU A 551 -1.91 -25.68 13.20
C GLU A 551 -1.54 -26.63 12.05
N ASN A 552 -1.14 -27.86 12.37
CA ASN A 552 -0.75 -28.89 11.38
C ASN A 552 0.34 -28.44 10.37
N GLY A 553 1.31 -27.62 10.79
CA GLY A 553 2.34 -27.05 9.92
C GLY A 553 1.94 -25.75 9.20
N VAL A 554 0.73 -25.23 9.46
CA VAL A 554 0.21 -24.01 8.81
C VAL A 554 0.31 -22.81 9.76
N PRO A 555 1.12 -21.78 9.46
CA PRO A 555 1.23 -20.59 10.29
C PRO A 555 -0.02 -19.70 10.18
N TYR A 556 -0.48 -19.16 11.32
CA TYR A 556 -1.60 -18.21 11.38
C TYR A 556 -1.33 -17.04 12.32
N TRP A 557 -2.04 -15.92 12.09
CA TRP A 557 -2.27 -14.84 13.05
C TRP A 557 -3.57 -15.09 13.83
N LEU A 558 -3.63 -14.68 15.10
CA LEU A 558 -4.82 -14.71 15.96
C LEU A 558 -5.37 -13.30 16.13
N LEU A 559 -6.63 -13.10 15.77
CA LEU A 559 -7.24 -11.77 15.66
C LEU A 559 -8.63 -11.76 16.30
N ALA A 560 -8.95 -10.67 17.00
CA ALA A 560 -10.28 -10.36 17.50
C ALA A 560 -11.02 -9.51 16.46
N ASN A 561 -12.28 -9.84 16.20
CA ASN A 561 -13.15 -9.12 15.27
C ASN A 561 -14.24 -8.34 16.04
N SER A 562 -14.61 -7.17 15.56
CA SER A 562 -15.58 -6.27 16.22
C SER A 562 -17.05 -6.59 15.88
N TRP A 563 -17.36 -7.88 15.63
CA TRP A 563 -18.70 -8.39 15.25
C TRP A 563 -19.28 -9.38 16.28
N ASN A 564 -18.94 -9.19 17.56
CA ASN A 564 -19.38 -9.95 18.74
C ASN A 564 -19.12 -11.47 18.75
N GLU A 565 -19.34 -12.05 19.94
CA GLU A 565 -19.11 -13.45 20.29
C GLU A 565 -19.85 -14.48 19.39
N ASP A 566 -20.91 -14.07 18.66
CA ASP A 566 -21.73 -14.97 17.82
C ASP A 566 -21.11 -15.23 16.42
N TRP A 567 -20.01 -14.55 16.07
CA TRP A 567 -19.35 -14.67 14.76
C TRP A 567 -18.02 -15.42 14.85
N GLY A 568 -17.75 -16.35 13.91
CA GLY A 568 -16.46 -17.02 13.81
C GLY A 568 -16.11 -17.88 15.03
N GLU A 569 -14.85 -17.84 15.45
CA GLU A 569 -14.32 -18.63 16.56
C GLU A 569 -14.52 -17.88 17.90
N HIS A 570 -15.79 -17.67 18.28
CA HIS A 570 -16.22 -16.85 19.43
C HIS A 570 -15.73 -15.39 19.33
N GLY A 571 -16.08 -14.70 18.24
CA GLY A 571 -15.61 -13.35 17.92
C GLY A 571 -14.18 -13.28 17.39
N TYR A 572 -13.37 -14.31 17.59
CA TYR A 572 -12.04 -14.41 17.00
C TYR A 572 -12.07 -15.01 15.58
N PHE A 573 -10.97 -14.84 14.87
CA PHE A 573 -10.64 -15.64 13.69
C PHE A 573 -9.12 -15.85 13.60
N ARG A 574 -8.74 -16.70 12.65
CA ARG A 574 -7.35 -16.94 12.27
C ARG A 574 -7.19 -16.77 10.77
N ILE A 575 -6.09 -16.13 10.34
CA ILE A 575 -5.75 -15.91 8.93
C ILE A 575 -4.31 -16.37 8.66
N LEU A 576 -4.04 -16.83 7.44
CA LEU A 576 -2.73 -17.33 7.02
C LEU A 576 -1.62 -16.27 7.20
N ARG A 577 -0.55 -16.63 7.90
CA ARG A 577 0.60 -15.76 8.27
C ARG A 577 1.80 -15.98 7.34
N GLY A 578 2.63 -14.95 7.17
CA GLY A 578 3.92 -15.02 6.46
C GLY A 578 3.80 -14.93 4.94
N VAL A 579 2.62 -14.57 4.43
CA VAL A 579 2.32 -14.41 2.99
C VAL A 579 1.59 -13.11 2.68
N ASN A 580 1.37 -12.26 3.69
CA ASN A 580 0.58 -11.03 3.62
C ASN A 580 -0.82 -11.27 3.01
N GLU A 581 -1.50 -12.29 3.53
CA GLU A 581 -2.82 -12.76 3.09
C GLU A 581 -3.86 -11.63 3.22
N CYS A 582 -4.61 -11.37 2.16
CA CYS A 582 -5.54 -10.24 2.08
C CYS A 582 -4.93 -8.86 2.46
N GLY A 583 -3.61 -8.71 2.49
CA GLY A 583 -2.94 -7.47 2.92
C GLY A 583 -2.73 -7.31 4.43
N ILE A 584 -3.04 -8.32 5.25
CA ILE A 584 -3.08 -8.25 6.73
C ILE A 584 -1.78 -7.78 7.41
N GLU A 585 -0.62 -7.98 6.78
CA GLU A 585 0.69 -7.58 7.30
C GLU A 585 1.11 -6.18 6.79
N SER A 586 0.33 -5.54 5.91
CA SER A 586 0.74 -4.31 5.18
C SER A 586 0.59 -3.02 5.99
N GLU A 587 -0.54 -2.87 6.69
CA GLU A 587 -0.89 -1.67 7.45
C GLU A 587 -1.20 -2.04 8.91
N VAL A 588 -0.15 -2.51 9.59
CA VAL A 588 -0.09 -2.70 11.03
C VAL A 588 0.38 -1.41 11.71
N VAL A 589 -0.35 -0.96 12.72
CA VAL A 589 -0.14 0.31 13.42
C VAL A 589 -0.35 0.13 14.93
N ALA A 590 0.39 0.91 15.72
CA ALA A 590 0.46 0.78 17.16
C ALA A 590 0.88 2.11 17.83
N GLY A 591 1.00 2.07 19.14
CA GLY A 591 1.45 3.17 19.99
C GLY A 591 1.77 2.69 21.39
N LEU A 592 2.36 3.55 22.21
CA LEU A 592 2.57 3.30 23.64
C LEU A 592 1.84 4.37 24.47
N PRO A 593 1.18 4.00 25.58
CA PRO A 593 0.45 4.94 26.42
C PRO A 593 1.42 5.90 27.13
N LYS A 594 0.94 7.08 27.49
CA LYS A 594 1.67 8.01 28.34
C LYS A 594 1.54 7.59 29.81
N THR A 595 2.65 7.16 30.41
CA THR A 595 2.77 6.83 31.84
C THR A 595 3.30 8.02 32.65
N ASP A 596 3.30 7.91 33.98
CA ASP A 596 3.79 8.97 34.87
C ASP A 596 5.28 9.28 34.68
N GLU A 597 6.09 8.31 34.23
CA GLU A 597 7.50 8.47 33.85
C GLU A 597 7.71 9.37 32.60
N HIS A 598 6.64 9.94 32.03
CA HIS A 598 6.67 10.81 30.85
C HIS A 598 6.04 12.20 31.13
N TYR A 599 5.96 12.63 32.40
CA TYR A 599 5.38 13.93 32.80
C TYR A 599 6.39 14.99 33.30
N ASP A 600 7.68 14.67 33.37
CA ASP A 600 8.79 15.63 33.64
C ASP A 600 9.24 16.40 32.37
#